data_AF-A0A7J9RD35-F1
#
_entry.id   AF-A0A7J9RD35-F1
#
_cell.length_a   1.000
_cell.length_b   1.000
_cell.length_c   1.000
_cell.angle_alpha   90.00
_cell.angle_beta   90.00
_cell.angle_gamma   90.00
#
_symmetry.space_group_name_H-M   'P 1'
#
loop_
_entity.id
_entity.type
_entity.pdbx_description
1 polymer ?
#
loop_
_entity_poly.entity_id
_entity_poly.type
_entity_poly.pdbx_seq_one_letter_code
_entity_poly.pdbx_strand_id
1 'polypeptide(L)'
;MWADYLISKVSYDKNHLILQAKRHHESKNGIGEGELVDRIKISSDIINGLSYITIYDHISTWKKGNKIKFFRIGGEPYLRIDKNKVNQDYFGDIPVLESQPAPEPEEATPEQIARLEQLEKQIAELES
;
A
#
# COMPACT_ATOMS: atom_id res chain seq x y z
N MET A 1 -3.11 9.85 -20.76
CA MET A 1 -3.67 8.65 -20.12
C MET A 1 -2.85 7.45 -20.49
N TRP A 2 -2.01 7.01 -19.56
CA TRP A 2 -1.15 5.85 -19.70
C TRP A 2 -1.86 4.54 -19.35
N ALA A 3 -2.80 4.59 -18.39
CA ALA A 3 -3.67 3.50 -17.95
C ALA A 3 -4.82 4.06 -17.11
N ASP A 4 -5.77 3.20 -16.71
CA ASP A 4 -6.85 3.57 -15.77
C ASP A 4 -6.29 3.83 -14.36
N TYR A 5 -5.28 3.05 -13.97
CA TYR A 5 -4.61 3.14 -12.68
C TYR A 5 -3.09 3.03 -12.78
N LEU A 6 -2.40 3.69 -11.86
CA LEU A 6 -0.94 3.77 -11.80
C LEU A 6 -0.44 3.29 -10.43
N ILE A 7 0.64 2.50 -10.39
CA ILE A 7 1.25 2.03 -9.14
C ILE A 7 2.64 2.67 -8.94
N SER A 8 2.81 3.41 -7.84
CA SER A 8 4.07 4.10 -7.54
C SER A 8 4.94 3.39 -6.50
N LYS A 9 4.33 2.64 -5.58
CA LYS A 9 5.03 1.90 -4.51
C LYS A 9 4.35 0.58 -4.21
N VAL A 10 5.09 -0.38 -3.65
CA VAL A 10 4.56 -1.72 -3.32
C VAL A 10 5.26 -2.34 -2.11
N SER A 11 4.54 -3.10 -1.31
CA SER A 11 5.09 -3.99 -0.29
C SER A 11 4.76 -5.44 -0.59
N TYR A 12 5.62 -6.34 -0.13
CA TYR A 12 5.49 -7.78 -0.34
C TYR A 12 5.52 -8.53 0.99
N ASP A 13 4.87 -9.69 1.03
CA ASP A 13 5.04 -10.66 2.11
C ASP A 13 6.32 -11.50 1.93
N LYS A 14 6.55 -12.45 2.85
CA LYS A 14 7.69 -13.38 2.81
C LYS A 14 7.74 -14.28 1.56
N ASN A 15 6.61 -14.46 0.87
CA ASN A 15 6.49 -15.25 -0.34
C ASN A 15 6.57 -14.38 -1.60
N HIS A 16 6.89 -13.10 -1.45
CA HIS A 16 6.93 -12.12 -2.53
C HIS A 16 5.55 -11.90 -3.20
N LEU A 17 4.48 -11.98 -2.40
CA LEU A 17 3.12 -11.63 -2.80
C LEU A 17 2.80 -10.22 -2.33
N ILE A 18 2.11 -9.44 -3.17
CA ILE A 18 1.79 -8.05 -2.85
C ILE A 18 0.87 -8.00 -1.63
N LEU A 19 1.30 -7.29 -0.60
CA LEU A 19 0.47 -6.95 0.56
C LEU A 19 -0.32 -5.67 0.26
N GLN A 20 0.40 -4.59 -0.06
CA GLN A 20 -0.19 -3.31 -0.39
C GLN A 20 0.56 -2.65 -1.55
N ALA A 21 -0.14 -1.86 -2.34
CA ALA A 21 0.44 -1.03 -3.38
C ALA A 21 -0.21 0.36 -3.35
N LYS A 22 0.60 1.40 -3.60
CA LYS A 22 0.11 2.78 -3.69
C LYS A 22 -0.39 3.03 -5.11
N ARG A 23 -1.72 3.07 -5.26
CA ARG A 23 -2.46 3.26 -6.50
C ARG A 23 -2.88 4.71 -6.68
N HIS A 24 -2.75 5.22 -7.89
CA HIS A 24 -3.17 6.56 -8.27
C HIS A 24 -4.12 6.53 -9.47
N HIS A 25 -4.96 7.56 -9.55
CA HIS A 25 -5.74 7.89 -10.74
C HIS A 25 -5.02 8.94 -11.59
N GLU A 26 -5.05 8.75 -12.92
CA GLU A 26 -4.64 9.80 -13.86
C GLU A 26 -5.85 10.65 -14.25
N SER A 27 -5.72 11.96 -14.16
CA SER A 27 -6.72 12.93 -14.59
C SER A 27 -6.11 13.96 -15.55
N LYS A 28 -6.94 14.86 -16.09
CA LYS A 28 -6.44 15.99 -16.91
C LYS A 28 -5.49 16.91 -16.14
N ASN A 29 -5.60 16.92 -14.80
CA ASN A 29 -4.80 17.76 -13.91
C ASN A 29 -3.53 17.03 -13.43
N GLY A 30 -3.24 15.85 -13.97
CA GLY A 30 -2.10 15.02 -13.59
C GLY A 30 -2.50 13.82 -12.75
N ILE A 31 -1.52 13.29 -12.03
CA ILE A 31 -1.64 12.08 -11.21
C ILE A 31 -2.11 12.50 -9.83
N GLY A 32 -3.28 12.01 -9.43
CA GLY A 32 -3.88 12.32 -8.14
C GLY A 32 -3.11 11.73 -6.96
N GLU A 33 -3.62 11.99 -5.75
CA GLU A 33 -3.12 11.34 -4.55
C GLU A 33 -3.22 9.81 -4.65
N GLY A 34 -2.34 9.13 -3.91
CA GLY A 34 -2.27 7.67 -3.95
C GLY A 34 -2.99 7.05 -2.77
N GLU A 35 -3.83 6.05 -3.05
CA GLU A 35 -4.50 5.21 -2.06
C GLU A 35 -3.79 3.85 -1.94
N LEU A 36 -3.91 3.18 -0.79
CA LEU A 36 -3.39 1.82 -0.61
C LEU A 36 -4.43 0.80 -1.05
N VAL A 37 -4.03 -0.10 -1.94
CA VAL A 37 -4.85 -1.24 -2.39
C VAL A 37 -4.08 -2.54 -2.24
N ASP A 38 -4.79 -3.64 -2.04
CA ASP A 38 -4.21 -4.97 -1.99
C ASP A 38 -4.14 -5.65 -3.38
N ARG A 39 -3.50 -6.80 -3.42
CA ARG A 39 -3.38 -7.65 -4.62
C ARG A 39 -4.71 -8.09 -5.20
N ILE A 40 -5.70 -8.41 -4.35
CA ILE A 40 -7.00 -8.93 -4.78
C ILE A 40 -7.78 -7.84 -5.51
N LYS A 41 -7.74 -6.61 -4.99
CA LYS A 41 -8.34 -5.44 -5.61
C LYS A 41 -7.76 -5.17 -6.99
N ILE A 42 -6.42 -5.12 -7.12
CA ILE A 42 -5.76 -4.92 -8.42
C ILE A 42 -6.13 -6.05 -9.39
N SER A 43 -6.13 -7.29 -8.92
CA SER A 43 -6.48 -8.46 -9.72
C SER A 43 -7.92 -8.38 -10.24
N SER A 44 -8.87 -8.05 -9.37
CA SER A 44 -10.28 -7.88 -9.75
C SER A 44 -10.46 -6.77 -10.77
N ASP A 45 -9.75 -5.65 -10.60
CA ASP A 45 -9.85 -4.52 -11.52
C ASP A 45 -9.35 -4.91 -12.92
N ILE A 46 -8.22 -5.63 -13.01
CA ILE A 46 -7.70 -6.14 -14.29
C ILE A 46 -8.65 -7.16 -14.93
N ILE A 47 -9.26 -8.06 -14.15
CA ILE A 47 -10.27 -9.01 -14.64
C ILE A 47 -11.47 -8.27 -15.23
N ASN A 48 -11.86 -7.14 -14.62
CA ASN A 48 -12.95 -6.28 -15.08
C ASN A 48 -12.55 -5.36 -16.26
N GLY A 49 -11.35 -5.52 -16.81
CA GLY A 49 -10.87 -4.81 -18.00
C GLY A 49 -10.11 -3.51 -17.72
N LEU A 50 -9.88 -3.16 -16.45
CA LEU A 50 -9.13 -1.96 -16.09
C LEU A 50 -7.63 -2.20 -16.27
N SER A 51 -6.95 -1.19 -16.82
CA SER A 51 -5.53 -1.24 -17.12
C SER A 51 -4.69 -0.64 -16.00
N TYR A 52 -3.55 -1.27 -15.74
CA TYR A 52 -2.58 -0.84 -14.73
C TYR A 52 -1.18 -0.73 -15.33
N ILE A 53 -0.44 0.31 -14.93
CA ILE A 53 1.00 0.42 -15.16
C ILE A 53 1.73 0.82 -13.88
N THR A 54 3.03 0.54 -13.80
CA THR A 54 3.89 1.15 -12.78
C THR A 54 4.31 2.56 -13.19
N ILE A 55 4.65 3.40 -12.21
CA ILE A 55 5.24 4.73 -12.40
C ILE A 55 6.39 4.95 -11.41
N TYR A 56 7.30 5.86 -11.75
CA TYR A 56 8.44 6.24 -10.92
C TYR A 56 8.36 7.73 -10.61
N ASP A 57 8.63 8.11 -9.36
CA ASP A 57 8.86 9.52 -9.02
C ASP A 57 10.28 9.91 -9.43
N HIS A 58 10.40 10.81 -10.40
CA HIS A 58 11.67 11.31 -10.86
C HIS A 58 11.67 12.83 -10.76
N ILE A 59 12.38 13.36 -9.77
CA ILE A 59 12.68 14.79 -9.57
C ILE A 59 11.52 15.69 -10.03
N SER A 60 10.45 15.71 -9.22
CA SER A 60 9.24 16.51 -9.42
C SER A 60 8.37 16.16 -10.63
N THR A 61 8.63 15.04 -11.31
CA THR A 61 7.81 14.53 -12.42
C THR A 61 7.58 13.03 -12.31
N TRP A 62 6.49 12.54 -12.90
CA TRP A 62 6.22 11.11 -12.98
C TRP A 62 6.78 10.54 -14.29
N LYS A 63 7.43 9.38 -14.20
CA LYS A 63 7.87 8.62 -15.38
C LYS A 63 7.01 7.37 -15.54
N LYS A 64 6.57 7.13 -16.78
CA LYS A 64 5.84 5.92 -17.16
C LYS A 64 6.74 4.69 -16.98
N GLY A 65 6.22 3.69 -16.27
CA GLY A 65 6.83 2.38 -16.11
C GLY A 65 6.20 1.31 -16.99
N ASN A 66 6.05 0.11 -16.43
CA ASN A 66 5.71 -1.10 -17.16
C ASN A 66 4.24 -1.48 -16.98
N LYS A 67 3.65 -2.10 -18.00
CA LYS A 67 2.28 -2.64 -17.92
C LYS A 67 2.23 -3.82 -16.96
N ILE A 68 1.29 -3.78 -16.03
CA ILE A 68 1.04 -4.88 -15.10
C ILE A 68 0.19 -5.94 -15.81
N LYS A 69 0.61 -7.20 -15.68
CA LYS A 69 -0.08 -8.36 -16.23
C LYS A 69 -0.58 -9.24 -15.10
N PHE A 70 -1.74 -9.83 -15.35
CA PHE A 70 -2.40 -10.78 -14.49
C PHE A 70 -2.29 -12.20 -15.07
N PHE A 71 -2.07 -13.18 -14.21
CA PHE A 71 -2.25 -14.60 -14.55
C PHE A 71 -2.66 -15.40 -13.31
N ARG A 72 -3.09 -16.65 -13.53
CA ARG A 72 -3.43 -17.60 -12.46
C ARG A 72 -2.58 -18.86 -12.53
N ILE A 73 -2.19 -19.38 -11.38
CA ILE A 73 -1.60 -20.72 -11.23
C ILE A 73 -2.38 -21.42 -10.13
N GLY A 74 -3.00 -22.57 -10.43
CA GLY A 74 -3.81 -23.29 -9.43
C GLY A 74 -5.01 -22.49 -8.89
N GLY A 75 -5.53 -21.52 -9.64
CA GLY A 75 -6.62 -20.64 -9.21
C GLY A 75 -6.17 -19.35 -8.50
N GLU A 76 -4.95 -19.33 -7.97
CA GLU A 76 -4.38 -18.18 -7.26
C GLU A 76 -3.94 -17.07 -8.23
N PRO A 77 -4.22 -15.78 -7.93
CA PRO A 77 -3.87 -14.65 -8.78
C PRO A 77 -2.44 -14.17 -8.54
N TYR A 78 -1.75 -13.82 -9.64
CA TYR A 78 -0.41 -13.23 -9.62
C TYR A 78 -0.32 -12.04 -10.57
N LEU A 79 0.45 -11.04 -10.15
CA LEU A 79 0.62 -9.74 -10.81
C LEU A 79 2.11 -9.48 -11.07
N ARG A 80 2.48 -9.35 -12.36
CA ARG A 80 3.87 -9.14 -12.76
C ARG A 80 4.00 -8.15 -13.90
N ILE A 81 5.15 -7.47 -13.98
CA ILE A 81 5.50 -6.62 -15.14
C ILE A 81 6.27 -7.38 -16.22
N ASP A 82 6.91 -8.50 -15.88
CA ASP A 82 7.68 -9.32 -16.79
C ASP A 82 6.80 -10.34 -17.54
N LYS A 83 7.40 -11.40 -18.09
CA LYS A 83 6.69 -12.50 -18.77
C LYS A 83 6.79 -13.83 -18.01
N ASN A 84 7.36 -13.81 -16.80
CA ASN A 84 7.59 -15.03 -16.03
C ASN A 84 6.26 -15.53 -15.45
N LYS A 85 6.08 -16.85 -15.44
CA LYS A 85 4.91 -17.52 -14.86
C LYS A 85 5.33 -18.32 -13.63
N VAL A 86 5.51 -17.60 -12.53
CA VAL A 86 5.91 -18.14 -11.24
C VAL A 86 4.89 -17.74 -10.18
N ASN A 87 4.87 -18.45 -9.06
CA ASN A 87 3.97 -18.22 -7.92
C ASN A 87 4.40 -17.01 -7.05
N GLN A 88 4.81 -15.90 -7.68
CA GLN A 88 5.27 -14.67 -7.03
C GLN A 88 4.82 -13.45 -7.83
N ASP A 89 4.54 -12.36 -7.13
CA ASP A 89 4.28 -11.06 -7.74
C ASP A 89 5.60 -10.33 -8.02
N TYR A 90 5.61 -9.39 -8.96
CA TYR A 90 6.83 -8.64 -9.29
C TYR A 90 6.54 -7.35 -10.04
N PHE A 91 6.73 -6.20 -9.40
CA PHE A 91 6.59 -4.87 -9.99
C PHE A 91 7.93 -4.21 -10.32
N GLY A 92 9.01 -5.01 -10.39
CA GLY A 92 10.33 -4.51 -10.74
C GLY A 92 11.01 -3.80 -9.59
N ASP A 93 11.57 -2.65 -9.92
CA ASP A 93 12.39 -1.78 -9.07
C ASP A 93 11.61 -0.55 -8.57
N ILE A 94 10.27 -0.57 -8.59
CA ILE A 94 9.49 0.51 -7.98
C ILE A 94 9.78 0.58 -6.47
N PRO A 95 9.74 1.78 -5.87
CA PRO A 95 10.03 1.95 -4.45
C PRO A 95 9.18 1.03 -3.57
N VAL A 96 9.82 0.44 -2.57
CA VAL A 96 9.12 -0.35 -1.58
C VAL A 96 8.27 0.59 -0.71
N LEU A 97 7.02 0.21 -0.45
CA LEU A 97 6.21 0.86 0.56
C LEU A 97 6.82 0.48 1.91
N GLU A 98 7.64 1.36 2.46
CA GLU A 98 8.13 1.20 3.83
C GLU A 98 6.91 1.15 4.74
N SER A 99 6.75 0.03 5.45
CA SER A 99 5.88 -0.01 6.60
C SER A 99 6.37 1.08 7.54
N GLN A 100 5.54 2.11 7.75
CA GLN A 100 5.72 2.92 8.95
C GLN A 100 5.80 1.90 10.09
N PRO A 101 6.85 1.96 10.95
CA PRO A 101 6.82 1.15 12.14
C PRO A 101 5.46 1.42 12.77
N ALA A 102 4.68 0.36 13.00
CA ALA A 102 3.55 0.47 13.91
C ALA A 102 4.11 1.21 15.12
N PRO A 103 3.43 2.24 15.66
CA PRO A 103 3.90 2.83 16.91
C PRO A 103 4.15 1.64 17.82
N GLU A 104 5.42 1.41 18.18
CA GLU A 104 5.69 0.48 19.25
C GLU A 104 4.80 0.96 20.39
N PRO A 105 4.16 0.07 21.16
CA PRO A 105 3.48 0.53 22.36
C PRO A 105 4.53 1.28 23.18
N GLU A 106 4.55 2.62 23.08
CA GLU A 106 5.38 3.45 23.93
C GLU A 106 4.94 3.05 25.31
N GLU A 107 5.84 2.42 26.07
CA GLU A 107 5.59 2.20 27.49
C GLU A 107 5.16 3.55 28.04
N ALA A 108 3.96 3.57 28.66
CA ALA A 108 3.35 4.82 29.09
C ALA A 108 4.39 5.63 29.87
N THR A 109 4.62 6.88 29.46
CA THR A 109 5.65 7.68 30.13
C THR A 109 5.27 7.85 31.61
N PRO A 110 6.23 8.02 32.52
CA PRO A 110 5.91 8.28 33.93
C PRO A 110 4.94 9.46 34.12
N GLU A 111 4.99 10.44 33.22
CA GLU A 111 4.08 11.59 33.19
C GLU A 111 2.65 11.22 32.75
N GLN A 112 2.51 10.34 31.76
CA GLN A 112 1.21 9.81 31.33
C GLN A 112 0.57 8.95 32.43
N ILE A 113 1.35 8.15 33.14
CA ILE A 113 0.90 7.32 34.28
C ILE A 113 0.46 8.22 35.43
N ALA A 114 1.29 9.19 35.83
CA ALA A 114 0.95 10.13 36.90
C ALA A 114 -0.33 10.93 36.57
N ARG A 115 -0.52 11.31 35.31
CA ARG A 115 -1.74 11.99 34.85
C ARG A 115 -2.96 11.09 34.92
N LEU A 116 -2.82 9.78 34.67
CA LEU A 116 -3.90 8.80 34.80
C LEU A 116 -4.30 8.63 36.27
N GLU A 117 -3.33 8.42 37.17
CA GLU A 117 -3.56 8.29 38.62
C GLU A 117 -4.25 9.54 39.18
N GLN A 118 -3.84 10.73 38.71
CA GLN A 118 -4.44 11.98 39.12
C GLN A 118 -5.88 12.16 38.59
N LEU A 119 -6.21 11.55 37.45
CA LEU A 119 -7.55 11.54 36.90
C LEU A 119 -8.45 10.55 37.67
N GLU A 120 -7.95 9.35 37.97
CA GLU A 120 -8.64 8.34 38.76
C GLU A 120 -9.00 8.86 40.16
N LYS A 121 -8.07 9.60 40.78
CA LYS A 121 -8.32 10.26 42.06
C LYS A 121 -9.46 11.29 42.00
N GLN A 122 -9.51 12.09 40.93
CA GLN A 122 -10.59 13.08 40.75
C GLN A 122 -11.95 12.41 40.53
N ILE A 123 -11.98 11.28 39.81
CA ILE A 123 -13.21 10.51 39.61
C ILE A 123 -13.70 9.95 40.95
N ALA A 124 -12.81 9.37 41.76
CA ALA A 124 -13.17 8.83 43.07
C ALA A 124 -13.70 9.90 44.04
N GLU A 125 -13.17 11.13 44.00
CA GLU A 125 -13.64 12.27 44.80
C GLU A 125 -15.01 12.81 44.33
N LEU A 126 -15.35 12.62 43.05
CA LEU A 126 -16.66 13.01 42.51
C LEU A 126 -17.76 11.98 42.77
N GLU A 127 -17.38 10.72 42.99
CA GLU A 127 -18.29 9.60 43.29
C GLU A 127 -18.52 9.38 44.80
N SER A 128 -17.82 10.13 45.67
CA SER A 128 -17.96 10.11 47.14
C SER A 128 -18.89 11.19 47.68
#